data_AF-A0A4Q3VS16-F1
#
_entry.id   AF-A0A4Q3VS16-F1
#
_cell.length_a   1.000
_cell.length_b   1.000
_cell.length_c   1.000
_cell.angle_alpha   90.00
_cell.angle_beta   90.00
_cell.angle_gamma   90.00
#
_symmetry.space_group_name_H-M   'P 1'
#
loop_
_entity.id
_entity.type
_entity.pdbx_description
1 polymer ?
#
loop_
_entity_poly.entity_id
_entity_poly.type
_entity_poly.pdbx_seq_one_letter_code
_entity_poly.pdbx_strand_id
1 'polypeptide(L)' 'MVARIPDADKGFRLVFSAEPFPGGDHRFVWVRPELSGNVYRAEDGTEGWLCPALFKYFEAAPPELYVQVAPLP' A
#
# COMPACT_ATOMS: atom_id res chain seq x y z
N MET A 1 8.94 6.58 -2.41
CA MET A 1 7.55 6.89 -2.01
C MET A 1 7.46 8.01 -0.97
N VAL A 2 8.20 7.96 0.14
CA VAL A 2 8.08 8.99 1.23
C VAL A 2 9.03 10.19 1.14
N ALA A 3 10.00 10.19 0.22
CA ALA A 3 11.05 11.22 0.14
C ALA A 3 10.56 12.66 -0.11
N ARG A 4 9.28 12.82 -0.50
CA ARG A 4 8.64 14.13 -0.73
C ARG A 4 7.70 14.56 0.39
N ILE A 5 7.55 13.75 1.44
CA ILE A 5 6.67 14.04 2.58
C ILE A 5 7.52 14.74 3.63
N PRO A 6 7.19 16.00 4.01
CA PRO A 6 7.87 16.68 5.11
C PRO A 6 7.79 15.84 6.39
N ASP A 7 8.91 15.76 7.13
CA ASP A 7 8.98 15.04 8.42
C ASP A 7 8.52 13.57 8.37
N ALA A 8 8.70 12.87 7.24
CA ALA A 8 8.27 11.49 7.07
C ALA A 8 8.86 10.50 8.10
N ASP A 9 10.01 10.84 8.69
CA ASP A 9 10.65 10.11 9.79
C ASP A 9 9.84 10.14 11.08
N LYS A 10 9.02 11.19 11.28
CA LYS A 10 8.06 11.29 12.39
C LYS A 10 6.76 10.51 12.12
N GLY A 11 6.64 9.94 10.93
CA GLY A 11 5.48 9.18 10.47
C GLY A 11 4.76 9.87 9.32
N PHE A 12 3.82 9.14 8.74
CA PHE A 12 2.98 9.60 7.63
C PHE A 12 1.64 8.88 7.69
N ARG A 13 0.64 9.43 7.01
CA ARG A 13 -0.65 8.76 6.81
C ARG A 13 -0.63 8.00 5.49
N LEU A 14 -1.04 6.74 5.53
CA LEU A 14 -1.23 5.91 4.33
C LEU A 14 -2.72 5.59 4.20
N VAL A 15 -3.33 6.05 3.10
CA VAL A 15 -4.71 5.72 2.71
C VAL A 15 -4.65 4.69 1.60
N PHE A 16 -5.47 3.64 1.71
CA PHE A 16 -5.45 2.55 0.74
C PHE A 16 -6.87 2.05 0.44
N SER A 17 -7.06 1.52 -0.78
CA SER A 17 -8.33 1.03 -1.29
C SER A 17 -8.11 -0.09 -2.31
N ALA A 18 -9.06 -1.02 -2.44
CA ALA A 18 -9.08 -2.00 -3.53
C ALA A 18 -9.58 -1.40 -4.85
N GLU A 19 -10.21 -0.22 -4.79
CA GLU A 19 -10.71 0.53 -5.95
C GLU A 19 -9.91 1.83 -6.13
N PRO A 20 -9.75 2.33 -7.38
CA PRO A 20 -9.16 3.63 -7.61
C PRO A 20 -9.91 4.74 -6.87
N PHE A 21 -9.18 5.73 -6.34
CA PHE A 21 -9.77 6.88 -5.68
C PHE A 21 -8.98 8.16 -5.97
N PRO A 22 -9.61 9.35 -5.87
CA PRO A 22 -8.91 10.62 -6.08
C PRO A 22 -7.71 10.78 -5.14
N GLY A 23 -6.53 11.01 -5.72
CA GLY A 23 -5.27 11.15 -4.98
C GLY A 23 -4.58 9.83 -4.60
N GLY A 24 -5.10 8.68 -5.05
CA GLY A 24 -4.36 7.40 -5.00
C GLY A 24 -3.23 7.40 -6.02
N ASP A 25 -2.07 7.90 -5.61
CA ASP A 25 -0.92 8.16 -6.50
C ASP A 25 -0.11 6.91 -6.86
N HIS A 26 -0.38 5.78 -6.21
CA HIS A 26 0.32 4.51 -6.43
C HIS A 26 -0.66 3.35 -6.58
N ARG A 27 -0.33 2.43 -7.50
CA ARG A 27 -1.03 1.15 -7.65
C ARG A 27 -0.06 0.01 -7.42
N PHE A 28 -0.47 -0.94 -6.59
CA PHE A 28 0.26 -2.17 -6.34
C PHE A 28 -0.54 -3.37 -6.81
N VAL A 29 0.12 -4.31 -7.47
CA VAL A 29 -0.52 -5.53 -8.01
C VAL A 29 -0.11 -6.73 -7.17
N TRP A 30 -1.07 -7.53 -6.74
CA TRP A 30 -0.81 -8.75 -5.97
C TRP A 30 0.00 -9.75 -6.80
N VAL A 31 0.99 -10.39 -6.17
CA VAL A 31 1.89 -11.35 -6.82
C VAL A 31 1.71 -12.77 -6.27
N ARG A 32 1.85 -12.92 -4.95
CA ARG A 32 1.82 -14.23 -4.27
C ARG A 32 1.52 -14.09 -2.77
N PRO A 33 0.97 -15.12 -2.12
CA PRO A 33 1.03 -15.20 -0.67
C PRO A 33 2.47 -15.49 -0.24
N GLU A 34 2.90 -14.92 0.89
CA GLU A 34 4.22 -15.20 1.45
C GLU A 34 4.16 -15.12 2.98
N LEU A 35 4.53 -16.23 3.64
CA LEU A 35 4.27 -16.44 5.06
C LEU A 35 2.77 -16.21 5.38
N SER A 36 2.47 -15.45 6.42
CA SER A 36 1.11 -15.06 6.79
C SER A 36 0.61 -13.81 6.04
N GLY A 37 1.39 -13.25 5.11
CA GLY A 37 1.08 -12.01 4.41
C GLY A 37 1.01 -12.20 2.89
N ASN A 38 1.10 -11.10 2.15
CA ASN A 38 1.01 -11.08 0.71
C ASN A 38 2.08 -10.17 0.10
N VAL A 39 2.68 -10.61 -1.00
CA VAL A 39 3.62 -9.80 -1.78
C VAL A 39 2.86 -9.05 -2.86
N TYR A 40 3.11 -7.76 -2.93
CA TYR A 40 2.60 -6.86 -3.95
C TYR A 40 3.77 -6.23 -4.73
N ARG A 41 3.54 -5.93 -6.00
CA ARG A 41 4.51 -5.27 -6.88
C ARG A 41 4.06 -3.87 -7.24
N ALA A 42 4.97 -2.91 -7.11
CA ALA A 42 4.79 -1.54 -7.58
C ALA A 42 5.08 -1.40 -9.08
N GLU A 43 4.71 -0.26 -9.66
CA GLU A 43 4.88 -0.01 -11.10
C GLU A 43 6.35 0.01 -11.56
N ASP A 44 7.28 0.34 -10.66
CA ASP A 44 8.73 0.29 -10.92
C ASP A 44 9.34 -1.13 -10.81
N GLY A 45 8.50 -2.14 -10.57
CA GLY A 45 8.91 -3.54 -10.43
C GLY A 45 9.33 -3.94 -9.01
N THR A 46 9.37 -3.00 -8.07
CA THR A 46 9.71 -3.29 -6.67
C THR A 46 8.63 -4.16 -6.04
N GLU A 47 9.04 -5.24 -5.38
CA GLU A 47 8.13 -6.09 -4.59
C GLU A 47 8.21 -5.75 -3.10
N GLY A 48 7.04 -5.72 -2.45
CA GLY A 48 6.91 -5.44 -1.02
C GLY A 48 5.95 -6.42 -0.37
N TRP A 49 6.31 -6.90 0.82
CA TRP A 49 5.48 -7.76 1.65
C TRP A 49 4.53 -6.93 2.51
N LEU A 50 3.23 -7.21 2.44
CA LEU A 50 2.18 -6.65 3.29
C LEU A 50 1.74 -7.67 4.34
N CYS A 51 1.80 -7.22 5.59
CA CYS A 51 1.41 -7.99 6.77
C CYS A 51 -0.06 -8.43 6.73
N PRO A 52 -0.44 -9.54 7.38
CA PRO A 52 -1.84 -9.97 7.54
C PRO A 52 -2.78 -8.92 8.17
N ALA A 53 -2.26 -7.83 8.75
CA ALA A 53 -3.07 -6.69 9.16
C ALA A 53 -3.94 -6.12 8.03
N LEU A 54 -3.58 -6.35 6.76
CA LEU A 54 -4.40 -6.01 5.59
C LEU A 54 -5.82 -6.63 5.68
N PHE A 55 -5.93 -7.83 6.24
CA PHE A 55 -7.21 -8.54 6.38
C PHE A 55 -8.14 -7.98 7.46
N LYS A 56 -7.71 -6.94 8.20
CA LYS A 56 -8.62 -6.16 9.04
C LYS A 56 -9.54 -5.26 8.22
N TYR A 57 -9.21 -5.03 6.94
CA TYR A 57 -9.90 -4.11 6.04
C TYR A 57 -10.48 -4.81 4.81
N PHE A 58 -9.97 -5.98 4.45
CA PHE A 58 -10.39 -6.75 3.28
C PHE A 58 -10.65 -8.22 3.65
N GLU A 59 -11.66 -8.83 3.03
CA GLU A 59 -11.97 -10.26 3.23
C GLU A 59 -10.89 -11.18 2.63
N ALA A 60 -10.27 -10.74 1.54
CA ALA A 60 -9.19 -11.42 0.84
C ALA A 60 -8.15 -10.41 0.35
N ALA A 61 -6.99 -10.90 -0.10
CA ALA A 61 -5.94 -10.03 -0.62
C ALA A 61 -6.43 -9.43 -1.95
N PRO A 62 -6.64 -8.10 -2.04
CA PRO A 62 -7.16 -7.53 -3.27
C PRO A 62 -6.13 -7.65 -4.40
N PRO A 63 -6.55 -7.92 -5.65
CA PRO A 63 -5.65 -8.08 -6.79
C PRO A 63 -4.90 -6.78 -7.13
N GLU A 64 -5.54 -5.63 -6.87
CA GLU A 64 -4.95 -4.30 -6.96
C GLU A 64 -5.15 -3.57 -5.64
N LEU A 65 -4.14 -2.79 -5.24
CA LEU A 65 -4.19 -1.93 -4.07
C LEU A 65 -3.76 -0.52 -4.47
N TYR A 66 -4.68 0.42 -4.38
CA TYR A 66 -4.45 1.83 -4.64
C TYR A 66 -4.03 2.50 -3.34
N VAL A 67 -2.97 3.31 -3.38
CA VAL A 67 -2.35 3.88 -2.19
C VAL A 67 -2.07 5.37 -2.38
N GLN A 68 -2.42 6.15 -1.38
CA GLN A 68 -2.02 7.54 -1.21
C GLN A 68 -1.16 7.65 0.05
N VAL A 69 -0.07 8.42 -0.06
CA VAL A 69 0.77 8.74 1.10
C VAL A 69 0.69 10.24 1.35
N ALA A 70 0.32 10.63 2.56
CA ALA A 70 0.11 12.01 2.96
C ALA A 70 0.87 12.35 4.25
N PRO A 71 1.22 13.63 4.49
CA PRO A 71 1.73 14.06 5.79
C PRO A 71 0.77 13.74 6.93
N LEU A 72 1.31 13.60 8.15
CA LEU A 72 0.48 13.63 9.35
C LEU A 72 -0.15 15.02 9.51
N PRO A 73 -1.38 15.12 10.03
CA PRO A 73 -2.03 16.39 10.32
C PRO A 73 -1.36 17.14 11.48
#